data_AF-A0A843RIQ4-F1
#
_entry.id   AF-A0A843RIQ4-F1
#
_cell.length_a   1.000
_cell.length_b   1.000
_cell.length_c   1.000
_cell.angle_alpha   90.00
_cell.angle_beta   90.00
_cell.angle_gamma   90.00
#
_symmetry.space_group_name_H-M   'P 1'
#
loop_
_entity.id
_entity.type
_entity.pdbx_description
1 polymer ?
#
loop_
_entity_poly.entity_id
_entity_poly.type
_entity_poly.pdbx_seq_one_letter_code
_entity_poly.pdbx_strand_id
1 'polypeptide(L)'
;MGFSQETLARALGITFQQIQKYERGTNRVFASRLYHLARALRVPTAYFFQGLSSEDASDATENPGGARSASPEEGFQDLLGKNDTLKLIQAYNRIADPGVRRQIYALVKSVGE
;
A
#
# COMPACT_ATOMS: atom_id res chain seq x y z
N MET A 1 -3.43 -17.08 -23.10
CA MET A 1 -4.45 -16.41 -22.26
C MET A 1 -4.35 -14.91 -22.52
N GLY A 2 -5.40 -14.32 -23.08
CA GLY A 2 -5.33 -13.10 -23.90
C GLY A 2 -5.44 -11.76 -23.19
N PHE A 3 -4.59 -11.49 -22.19
CA PHE A 3 -4.34 -10.13 -21.71
C PHE A 3 -2.84 -9.86 -21.76
N SER A 4 -2.42 -8.79 -22.42
CA SER A 4 -1.03 -8.34 -22.31
C SER A 4 -0.81 -7.75 -20.90
N GLN A 5 0.38 -7.98 -20.34
CA GLN A 5 0.79 -7.39 -19.06
C GLN A 5 0.63 -5.86 -19.04
N GLU A 6 0.81 -5.18 -20.19
CA GLU A 6 0.56 -3.74 -20.33
C GLU A 6 -0.92 -3.37 -20.18
N THR A 7 -1.82 -4.19 -20.71
CA THR A 7 -3.26 -3.99 -20.58
C THR A 7 -3.68 -4.15 -19.12
N LEU A 8 -3.11 -5.15 -18.43
CA LEU A 8 -3.36 -5.38 -17.01
C LEU A 8 -2.79 -4.25 -16.15
N ALA A 9 -1.57 -3.80 -16.44
CA ALA A 9 -0.91 -2.67 -15.78
C ALA A 9 -1.76 -1.39 -15.89
N ARG A 10 -2.26 -1.10 -17.09
CA ARG A 10 -3.16 0.04 -17.35
C ARG A 10 -4.48 -0.07 -16.59
N ALA A 11 -5.11 -1.25 -16.59
CA ALA A 11 -6.36 -1.48 -15.87
C ALA A 11 -6.21 -1.31 -14.34
N LEU A 12 -5.00 -1.50 -13.82
CA LEU A 12 -4.67 -1.39 -12.41
C LEU A 12 -4.03 -0.06 -12.02
N GLY A 13 -3.71 0.82 -12.98
CA GLY A 13 -2.97 2.05 -12.70
C GLY A 13 -1.62 1.77 -12.03
N ILE A 14 -0.89 0.77 -12.54
CA ILE A 14 0.48 0.45 -12.09
C ILE A 14 1.40 0.28 -13.28
N THR A 15 2.70 0.30 -13.02
CA THR A 15 3.69 0.11 -14.08
C THR A 15 3.70 -1.34 -14.56
N PHE A 16 4.10 -1.53 -15.81
CA PHE A 16 4.35 -2.85 -16.39
C PHE A 16 5.34 -3.66 -15.55
N GLN A 17 6.41 -3.02 -15.07
CA GLN A 17 7.40 -3.64 -14.19
C GLN A 17 6.78 -4.14 -12.88
N GLN A 18 5.77 -3.46 -12.33
CA GLN A 18 5.09 -3.92 -11.12
C GLN A 18 4.26 -5.19 -11.36
N ILE A 19 3.60 -5.30 -12.51
CA ILE A 19 2.92 -6.54 -12.91
C ILE A 19 3.94 -7.69 -13.00
N GLN A 20 5.10 -7.46 -13.63
CA GLN A 20 6.16 -8.46 -13.69
C GLN A 20 6.64 -8.89 -12.29
N LYS A 21 6.71 -7.95 -11.33
CA LYS A 21 7.10 -8.26 -9.95
C LYS A 21 6.06 -9.09 -9.20
N TYR A 22 4.78 -8.87 -9.46
CA TYR A 22 3.69 -9.69 -8.92
C TYR A 22 3.71 -11.09 -9.51
N GLU A 23 3.87 -11.21 -10.83
CA GLU A 23 3.93 -12.50 -11.50
C GLU A 23 5.12 -13.34 -11.04
N ARG A 24 6.26 -12.69 -10.77
CA ARG A 24 7.47 -13.37 -10.25
C ARG A 24 7.44 -13.61 -8.73
N GLY A 25 6.40 -13.15 -8.02
CA GLY A 25 6.30 -13.25 -6.56
C GLY A 25 7.32 -12.40 -5.78
N THR A 26 8.16 -11.62 -6.46
CA THR A 26 9.19 -10.75 -5.84
C THR A 26 8.59 -9.60 -5.02
N ASN A 27 7.34 -9.22 -5.31
CA ASN A 27 6.56 -8.30 -4.50
C ASN A 27 5.27 -8.99 -4.02
N ARG A 28 4.96 -8.87 -2.72
CA ARG A 28 3.66 -9.28 -2.18
C ARG A 28 2.55 -8.42 -2.78
N VAL A 29 1.38 -9.03 -3.02
CA VAL A 29 0.19 -8.36 -3.50
C VAL A 29 -0.73 -8.09 -2.31
N PHE A 30 -1.08 -6.82 -2.08
CA PHE A 30 -2.07 -6.48 -1.04
C PHE A 30 -3.46 -7.03 -1.41
N ALA A 31 -4.27 -7.37 -0.39
CA ALA A 31 -5.62 -7.90 -0.60
C ALA A 31 -6.51 -6.99 -1.46
N SER A 32 -6.37 -5.67 -1.32
CA SER A 32 -7.06 -4.68 -2.17
C SER A 32 -6.70 -4.84 -3.66
N ARG A 33 -5.42 -5.09 -3.96
CA ARG A 33 -4.93 -5.31 -5.33
C ARG A 33 -5.44 -6.64 -5.90
N LEU A 34 -5.53 -7.70 -5.09
CA LEU A 34 -6.11 -8.98 -5.52
C LEU A 34 -7.55 -8.82 -5.99
N TYR A 35 -8.35 -7.99 -5.30
CA TYR A 35 -9.72 -7.68 -5.75
C TYR A 35 -9.75 -6.99 -7.12
N HIS A 36 -8.90 -5.99 -7.34
CA HIS A 36 -8.83 -5.31 -8.64
C HIS A 36 -8.33 -6.23 -9.76
N LEU A 37 -7.34 -7.07 -9.48
CA LEU A 37 -6.84 -8.11 -10.39
C LEU A 37 -7.96 -9.10 -10.78
N ALA A 38 -8.73 -9.57 -9.79
CA ALA A 38 -9.86 -10.47 -10.02
C ALA A 38 -10.88 -9.87 -10.99
N ARG A 39 -11.24 -8.59 -10.80
CA ARG A 39 -12.14 -7.86 -11.68
C ARG A 39 -11.57 -7.69 -13.10
N ALA A 40 -10.30 -7.33 -13.23
CA ALA A 40 -9.65 -7.14 -14.52
C ALA A 40 -9.59 -8.45 -15.33
N LEU A 41 -9.30 -9.56 -14.65
CA LEU A 41 -9.22 -10.89 -15.25
C LEU A 41 -10.58 -11.60 -15.35
N ARG A 42 -11.65 -10.99 -14.83
CA ARG A 42 -13.02 -11.54 -14.77
C ARG A 42 -13.08 -12.92 -14.11
N VAL A 43 -12.34 -13.08 -13.01
CA VAL A 43 -12.34 -14.29 -12.18
C VAL A 43 -12.81 -13.94 -10.76
N PRO A 44 -13.39 -14.89 -10.00
CA PRO A 44 -13.64 -14.69 -8.57
C PRO A 44 -12.33 -14.44 -7.81
N THR A 45 -12.34 -13.62 -6.76
CA THR A 45 -11.14 -13.37 -5.94
C THR A 45 -10.57 -14.65 -5.34
N ALA A 46 -11.43 -15.64 -5.04
CA ALA A 46 -11.04 -16.97 -4.58
C ALA A 46 -10.09 -17.71 -5.53
N TYR A 47 -10.08 -17.37 -6.83
CA TYR A 47 -9.17 -17.95 -7.82
C TYR A 47 -7.69 -17.86 -7.40
N PHE A 48 -7.28 -16.73 -6.82
CA PHE A 48 -5.88 -16.52 -6.41
C PHE A 48 -5.46 -17.33 -5.18
N PHE A 49 -6.39 -17.97 -4.50
CA PHE A 49 -6.15 -18.76 -3.30
C PHE A 49 -6.36 -20.27 -3.54
N GLN A 50 -6.72 -20.67 -4.75
CA GLN A 50 -6.87 -22.08 -5.08
C GLN A 50 -5.52 -22.80 -4.98
N GLY A 51 -5.48 -23.90 -4.24
CA GLY A 51 -4.27 -24.69 -4.04
C GLY A 51 -3.35 -24.19 -2.91
N LEU A 52 -3.73 -23.14 -2.18
CA LEU A 52 -3.08 -22.78 -0.91
C LEU A 52 -3.65 -23.65 0.22
N SER A 53 -2.79 -24.35 0.93
CA SER A 53 -3.15 -25.11 2.13
C SER A 53 -3.01 -24.23 3.37
N SER A 54 -3.74 -24.52 4.44
CA SER A 54 -3.65 -23.73 5.69
C SER A 54 -2.23 -23.72 6.29
N GLU A 55 -1.42 -24.72 5.96
CA GLU A 55 -0.01 -24.82 6.35
C GLU A 55 0.89 -23.81 5.63
N ASP A 56 0.54 -23.40 4.40
CA ASP A 56 1.28 -22.41 3.61
C ASP A 56 1.11 -20.97 4.17
N ALA A 57 0.05 -20.73 4.95
CA ALA A 57 -0.23 -19.43 5.55
C ALA A 57 0.63 -19.14 6.80
N SER A 58 1.18 -20.18 7.44
CA SER A 58 2.00 -20.05 8.66
C SER A 58 3.30 -19.29 8.43
N ASP A 59 3.88 -19.43 7.24
CA ASP A 59 5.22 -18.92 6.89
C ASP A 59 5.23 -17.41 6.60
N ALA A 60 4.05 -16.78 6.49
CA ALA A 60 3.92 -15.36 6.15
C ALA A 60 4.02 -14.40 7.36
N THR A 61 3.97 -14.93 8.58
CA THR A 61 3.87 -14.15 9.83
C THR A 61 5.23 -13.62 10.34
N GLU A 62 6.36 -14.19 9.93
CA GLU A 62 7.64 -13.94 10.60
C GLU A 62 8.49 -12.75 10.09
N ASN A 63 8.02 -11.92 9.15
CA ASN A 63 8.80 -10.74 8.75
C ASN A 63 7.95 -9.56 8.26
N PRO A 64 7.62 -8.59 9.15
CA PRO A 64 7.03 -7.32 8.73
C PRO A 64 8.03 -6.38 8.01
N GLY A 65 9.31 -6.78 7.85
CA GLY A 65 10.40 -5.94 7.34
C GLY A 65 10.72 -6.05 5.83
N GLY A 66 10.06 -6.95 5.08
CA GLY A 66 10.45 -7.29 3.70
C GLY A 66 9.94 -6.34 2.59
N ALA A 67 9.64 -5.08 2.89
CA ALA A 67 9.11 -4.13 1.91
C ALA A 67 10.18 -3.11 1.48
N ARG A 68 10.88 -3.39 0.36
CA ARG A 68 11.65 -2.45 -0.50
C ARG A 68 12.34 -3.26 -1.61
N SER A 69 12.26 -3.02 -2.93
CA SER A 69 11.86 -1.84 -3.71
C SER A 69 11.64 -2.18 -5.20
N ALA A 70 10.54 -1.70 -5.82
CA ALA A 70 10.49 -0.75 -6.96
C ALA A 70 9.01 -0.41 -7.24
N SER A 71 8.56 0.80 -7.55
CA SER A 71 8.97 2.12 -7.04
C SER A 71 7.69 2.84 -6.56
N PRO A 72 7.78 3.72 -5.55
CA PRO A 72 6.79 3.89 -4.48
C PRO A 72 5.86 5.13 -4.62
N GLU A 73 5.72 5.73 -5.79
CA GLU A 73 5.40 7.17 -5.83
C GLU A 73 3.90 7.49 -5.66
N GLU A 74 2.98 6.69 -6.23
CA GLU A 74 1.54 7.01 -6.10
C GLU A 74 0.84 6.27 -4.94
N GLY A 75 1.18 4.99 -4.71
CA GLY A 75 0.50 4.19 -3.67
C GLY A 75 1.15 4.26 -2.29
N PHE A 76 2.46 4.52 -2.24
CA PHE A 76 3.23 4.56 -0.99
C PHE A 76 3.25 5.98 -0.41
N GLN A 77 3.17 7.03 -1.24
CA GLN A 77 3.07 8.41 -0.75
C GLN A 77 1.71 8.71 -0.11
N ASP A 78 0.62 8.10 -0.59
CA ASP A 78 -0.68 8.18 0.10
C ASP A 78 -0.67 7.41 1.44
N LEU A 79 0.08 6.31 1.57
CA LEU A 79 0.18 5.53 2.81
C LEU A 79 1.20 6.09 3.83
N LEU A 80 2.34 6.64 3.40
CA LEU A 80 3.30 7.33 4.28
C LEU A 80 2.85 8.75 4.60
N GLY A 81 2.23 9.44 3.63
CA GLY A 81 1.48 10.68 3.86
C GLY A 81 0.38 10.46 4.88
N LYS A 82 -0.44 9.40 4.74
CA LYS A 82 -1.44 9.05 5.76
C LYS A 82 -0.79 8.64 7.07
N ASN A 83 0.25 7.82 7.12
CA ASN A 83 0.76 7.38 8.42
C ASN A 83 1.47 8.49 9.20
N ASP A 84 2.28 9.33 8.58
CA ASP A 84 2.95 10.42 9.30
C ASP A 84 2.01 11.60 9.54
N THR A 85 1.08 11.89 8.62
CA THR A 85 0.00 12.88 8.88
C THR A 85 -0.96 12.37 9.96
N LEU A 86 -1.30 11.08 9.99
CA LEU A 86 -2.14 10.49 11.04
C LEU A 86 -1.40 10.46 12.37
N LYS A 87 -0.12 10.10 12.41
CA LYS A 87 0.71 10.20 13.63
C LYS A 87 0.80 11.66 14.09
N LEU A 88 0.96 12.61 13.18
CA LEU A 88 0.99 14.04 13.49
C LEU A 88 -0.35 14.51 14.07
N ILE A 89 -1.48 14.15 13.44
CA ILE A 89 -2.83 14.45 13.93
C ILE A 89 -3.08 13.79 15.29
N GLN A 90 -2.67 12.53 15.47
CA GLN A 90 -2.81 11.83 16.75
C GLN A 90 -1.94 12.44 17.85
N ALA A 91 -0.68 12.80 17.55
CA ALA A 91 0.20 13.47 18.48
C ALA A 91 -0.31 14.87 18.84
N TYR A 92 -0.78 15.63 17.86
CA TYR A 92 -1.35 16.97 18.05
C TYR A 92 -2.61 16.95 18.93
N ASN A 93 -3.50 15.97 18.74
CA ASN A 93 -4.71 15.82 19.55
C ASN A 93 -4.43 15.37 21.00
N ARG A 94 -3.27 14.76 21.29
CA ARG A 94 -2.88 14.37 22.66
C ARG A 94 -2.40 15.55 23.52
N ILE A 95 -2.14 16.71 22.93
CA ILE A 95 -1.66 17.90 23.65
C ILE A 95 -2.82 18.53 24.41
N ALA A 96 -2.86 18.37 25.73
CA ALA A 96 -3.92 18.93 26.57
C ALA A 96 -3.82 20.47 26.70
N ASP A 97 -2.61 21.01 26.69
CA ASP A 97 -2.36 22.45 26.87
C ASP A 97 -2.70 23.26 25.60
N PRO A 98 -3.65 24.22 25.66
CA PRO A 98 -4.05 25.03 24.52
C PRO A 98 -2.95 25.97 24.00
N GLY A 99 -2.06 26.44 24.88
CA GLY A 99 -0.94 27.33 24.55
C GLY A 99 0.12 26.61 23.73
N VAL A 100 0.51 25.40 24.16
CA VAL A 100 1.46 24.54 23.42
C VAL A 100 0.92 24.19 22.03
N ARG A 101 -0.38 23.86 21.95
CA ARG A 101 -1.03 23.55 20.68
C ARG A 101 -0.95 24.72 19.68
N ARG A 102 -1.15 25.95 20.18
CA ARG A 102 -1.03 27.19 19.39
C ARG A 102 0.38 27.43 18.87
N GLN A 103 1.39 27.17 19.70
CA GLN A 103 2.80 27.32 19.32
C GLN A 103 3.20 26.32 18.22
N ILE A 104 2.76 25.05 18.33
CA ILE A 104 3.01 24.05 17.28
C ILE A 104 2.32 24.44 15.97
N TYR A 105 1.08 24.92 16.02
CA TYR A 105 0.40 25.42 14.83
C TYR A 105 1.16 26.59 14.17
N ALA A 106 1.61 27.57 14.96
CA ALA A 106 2.38 28.70 14.45
C ALA A 106 3.70 28.27 13.80
N LEU A 107 4.41 27.30 14.40
CA LEU A 107 5.64 26.75 13.85
C LEU A 107 5.40 26.01 12.52
N VAL A 108 4.39 25.13 12.47
CA VAL A 108 4.02 24.41 11.25
C VAL A 108 3.62 25.39 10.15
N LYS A 109 2.91 26.47 10.50
CA LYS A 109 2.54 27.53 9.58
C LYS A 109 3.77 28.28 9.05
N SER A 110 4.72 28.66 9.91
CA SER A 110 5.91 29.44 9.49
C SER A 110 6.91 28.66 8.64
N VAL A 111 6.85 27.32 8.67
CA VAL A 111 7.71 26.45 7.84
C VAL A 111 7.09 26.19 6.47
N GLY A 112 5.77 26.36 6.33
CA GLY A 112 5.03 26.12 5.09
C GLY A 112 4.80 27.36 4.22
N GLU A 113 5.03 28.56 4.76
CA GLU A 113 5.13 29.84 4.02
C GLU A 113 6.58 30.10 3.60
#